data_AF-A0AA95IXX5-F1
#
_entry.id   AF-A0AA95IXX5-F1
#
_cell.length_a   1.000
_cell.length_b   1.000
_cell.length_c   1.000
_cell.angle_alpha   90.00
_cell.angle_beta   90.00
_cell.angle_gamma   90.00
#
_symmetry.space_group_name_H-M   'P 1'
#
loop_
_entity.id
_entity.type
_entity.pdbx_description
1 polymer ?
#
loop_
_entity_poly.entity_id
_entity_poly.type
_entity_poly.pdbx_seq_one_letter_code
_entity_poly.pdbx_strand_id
1 'polypeptide(L)'
;MPVIDYEQLRQAMKPDLISQEACNFANQLIAEYHIINNADLAEWMNEHHCNSHRALRLWAQRQLSSIDKDETRDEQYRQIRHLFQHDFSNFLERVY
;
A
#
# COMPACT_ATOMS: atom_id res chain seq x y z
N MET A 1 15.38 -29.74 -22.18
CA MET A 1 15.06 -28.82 -21.07
C MET A 1 14.12 -27.76 -21.61
N PRO A 2 12.96 -27.51 -20.98
CA PRO A 2 12.15 -26.34 -21.36
C PRO A 2 12.96 -25.09 -21.04
N VAL A 3 13.13 -24.22 -22.04
CA VAL A 3 13.77 -22.91 -21.87
C VAL A 3 12.72 -22.03 -21.22
N ILE A 4 12.94 -21.70 -19.95
CA ILE A 4 12.09 -20.74 -19.24
C ILE A 4 12.42 -19.35 -19.78
N ASP A 5 11.46 -18.74 -20.45
CA ASP A 5 11.57 -17.36 -20.92
C ASP A 5 11.32 -16.40 -19.73
N TYR A 6 12.43 -15.92 -19.16
CA TYR A 6 12.40 -15.00 -18.02
C TYR A 6 11.80 -13.63 -18.37
N GLU A 7 11.83 -13.21 -19.65
CA GLU A 7 11.18 -11.97 -20.07
C GLU A 7 9.66 -12.13 -20.12
N GLN A 8 9.17 -13.26 -20.65
CA GLN A 8 7.73 -13.59 -20.60
C GLN A 8 7.24 -13.76 -19.16
N LEU A 9 8.02 -14.39 -18.28
CA LEU A 9 7.69 -14.45 -16.85
C LEU A 9 7.67 -13.05 -16.22
N ARG A 10 8.62 -12.17 -16.54
CA ARG A 10 8.62 -10.79 -16.03
C ARG A 10 7.44 -9.96 -16.53
N GLN A 11 7.01 -10.16 -17.77
CA GLN A 11 5.85 -9.47 -18.33
C GLN A 11 4.53 -10.03 -17.79
N ALA A 12 4.43 -11.34 -17.61
CA ALA A 12 3.28 -12.01 -17.00
C ALA A 12 3.17 -11.76 -15.49
N MET A 13 4.31 -11.63 -14.82
CA MET A 13 4.42 -11.27 -13.40
C MET A 13 4.72 -9.78 -13.22
N LYS A 14 4.19 -8.86 -14.04
CA LYS A 14 4.23 -7.44 -13.66
C LYS A 14 3.52 -7.33 -12.31
N PRO A 15 4.22 -7.24 -11.17
CA PRO A 15 3.52 -6.91 -9.95
C PRO A 15 2.98 -5.51 -10.22
N ASP A 16 1.76 -5.20 -9.79
CA ASP A 16 1.26 -3.81 -9.84
C ASP A 16 2.40 -2.90 -9.40
N LEU A 17 2.93 -2.12 -10.35
CA LEU A 17 4.22 -1.50 -10.18
C LEU A 17 4.02 -0.30 -9.26
N ILE A 18 4.19 -0.55 -7.96
CA ILE A 18 3.96 0.44 -6.92
C ILE A 18 5.05 1.51 -7.04
N SER A 19 4.65 2.77 -7.14
CA SER A 19 5.59 3.89 -7.20
C SER A 19 6.42 3.98 -5.91
N GLN A 20 7.61 4.57 -6.03
CA GLN A 20 8.45 4.81 -4.86
C GLN A 20 7.77 5.74 -3.85
N GLU A 21 6.96 6.69 -4.32
CA GLU A 21 6.18 7.60 -3.48
C GLU A 21 5.11 6.86 -2.68
N ALA A 22 4.34 5.98 -3.33
CA ALA A 22 3.36 5.13 -2.65
C ALA A 22 4.03 4.24 -1.59
N CYS A 23 5.21 3.68 -1.92
CA CYS A 23 6.00 2.92 -0.96
C CYS A 23 6.43 3.76 0.24
N ASN A 24 6.89 4.99 0.01
CA ASN A 24 7.34 5.87 1.08
C ASN A 24 6.21 6.26 2.04
N PHE A 25 5.06 6.68 1.51
CA PHE A 25 3.91 7.05 2.34
C PHE A 25 3.34 5.86 3.10
N ALA A 26 3.23 4.69 2.46
CA ALA A 26 2.81 3.47 3.14
C ALA A 26 3.78 3.07 4.25
N ASN A 27 5.09 3.18 4.02
CA ASN A 27 6.10 2.88 5.05
C ASN A 27 6.04 3.86 6.23
N GLN A 28 5.72 5.14 5.97
CA GLN A 28 5.47 6.11 7.04
C GLN A 28 4.25 5.72 7.88
N LEU A 29 3.13 5.35 7.25
CA LEU A 29 1.94 4.84 7.95
C LEU A 29 2.24 3.56 8.76
N ILE A 30 2.99 2.62 8.18
CA ILE A 30 3.40 1.37 8.87
C ILE A 30 4.17 1.70 10.14
N ALA A 31 5.12 2.63 10.05
CA ALA A 31 5.91 3.05 11.21
C ALA A 31 5.06 3.80 12.24
N GLU A 32 4.17 4.70 11.80
CA GLU A 32 3.34 5.53 12.67
C GLU A 32 2.29 4.73 13.44
N TYR A 33 1.63 3.77 12.78
CA TYR A 33 0.57 2.94 13.38
C TYR A 33 1.05 1.53 13.73
N HIS A 34 2.38 1.33 13.82
CA HIS A 34 3.01 0.06 14.18
C HIS A 34 2.41 -1.16 13.47
N ILE A 35 2.08 -1.02 12.18
CA ILE A 35 1.34 -2.04 11.44
C ILE A 35 2.20 -3.29 11.29
N ILE A 36 1.72 -4.41 11.84
CA ILE A 36 2.40 -5.69 11.78
C ILE A 36 2.34 -6.24 10.35
N ASN A 37 3.43 -6.88 9.90
CA ASN A 37 3.49 -7.54 8.61
C ASN A 37 2.81 -8.91 8.63
N ASN A 38 1.49 -8.93 8.86
CA ASN A 38 0.64 -10.13 8.89
C ASN A 38 -0.36 -10.12 7.73
N ALA A 39 -1.45 -10.87 7.83
CA ALA A 39 -2.53 -10.88 6.85
C ALA A 39 -3.72 -10.00 7.24
N ASP A 40 -3.90 -9.65 8.52
CA ASP A 40 -5.14 -9.05 9.06
C ASP A 40 -5.59 -7.78 8.32
N LEU A 41 -4.67 -6.84 8.08
CA LEU A 41 -5.01 -5.60 7.35
C LEU A 41 -5.26 -5.91 5.88
N ALA A 42 -4.51 -6.82 5.27
CA ALA A 42 -4.76 -7.23 3.89
C ALA A 42 -6.13 -7.91 3.75
N GLU A 43 -6.52 -8.77 4.69
CA GLU A 43 -7.86 -9.37 4.74
C GLU A 43 -8.95 -8.33 4.93
N TRP A 44 -8.73 -7.35 5.82
CA TRP A 44 -9.65 -6.22 5.99
C TRP A 44 -9.86 -5.44 4.69
N MET A 45 -8.80 -5.28 3.91
CA MET A 45 -8.79 -4.60 2.61
C MET A 45 -9.30 -5.48 1.46
N ASN A 46 -9.68 -6.74 1.73
CA ASN A 46 -10.06 -7.74 0.72
C ASN A 46 -8.92 -8.03 -0.29
N GLU A 47 -7.66 -7.91 0.16
CA GLU A 47 -6.43 -8.12 -0.61
C GLU A 47 -5.73 -9.43 -0.21
N HIS A 48 -6.46 -10.54 -0.22
CA HIS A 48 -6.02 -11.85 0.28
C HIS A 48 -4.73 -12.42 -0.34
N HIS A 49 -4.28 -11.86 -1.47
CA HIS A 49 -3.10 -12.29 -2.19
C HIS A 49 -1.80 -11.61 -1.69
N CYS A 50 -1.88 -10.77 -0.65
CA CYS A 50 -0.73 -10.06 -0.13
C CYS A 50 -0.74 -9.90 1.40
N ASN A 51 0.40 -9.47 1.97
CA ASN A 51 0.50 -9.13 3.38
C ASN A 51 0.08 -7.67 3.64
N SER A 52 -0.18 -7.33 4.90
CA SER A 52 -0.62 -6.02 5.37
C SER A 52 0.24 -4.87 4.81
N HIS A 53 1.57 -5.06 4.74
CA HIS A 53 2.47 -4.03 4.20
C HIS A 53 2.29 -3.82 2.70
N ARG A 54 2.17 -4.90 1.92
CA ARG A 54 1.95 -4.82 0.47
C ARG A 54 0.55 -4.31 0.16
N ALA A 55 -0.47 -4.72 0.90
CA ALA A 55 -1.82 -4.20 0.79
C ALA A 55 -1.84 -2.68 1.00
N LEU A 56 -1.17 -2.19 2.04
CA LEU A 56 -1.11 -0.76 2.33
C LEU A 56 -0.38 0.03 1.23
N ARG A 57 0.68 -0.55 0.65
CA ARG A 57 1.39 0.07 -0.48
C ARG A 57 0.52 0.16 -1.73
N LEU A 58 -0.30 -0.87 -2.02
CA LEU A 58 -1.27 -0.84 -3.11
C LEU A 58 -2.36 0.20 -2.86
N TRP A 59 -2.85 0.31 -1.63
CA TRP A 59 -3.83 1.32 -1.26
C TRP A 59 -3.26 2.73 -1.36
N ALA A 60 -2.04 2.98 -0.85
CA ALA A 60 -1.38 4.26 -0.99
C ALA A 60 -1.18 4.66 -2.47
N GLN A 61 -0.87 3.70 -3.34
CA GLN A 61 -0.80 3.92 -4.78
C GLN A 61 -2.16 4.34 -5.38
N ARG A 62 -3.26 3.73 -4.93
CA ARG A 62 -4.62 4.12 -5.35
C ARG A 62 -4.97 5.52 -4.87
N GLN A 63 -4.68 5.86 -3.61
CA GLN A 63 -4.95 7.19 -3.07
C GLN A 63 -4.13 8.28 -3.76
N LEU A 64 -2.84 8.02 -4.05
CA LEU A 64 -1.98 8.97 -4.76
C LEU A 64 -2.50 9.33 -6.16
N SER A 65 -3.23 8.43 -6.81
CA SER A 65 -3.84 8.75 -8.11
C SER A 65 -4.94 9.81 -8.03
N SER A 66 -5.47 10.07 -6.84
CA SER A 66 -6.56 11.02 -6.56
C SER A 66 -6.10 12.30 -5.87
N ILE A 67 -4.83 12.38 -5.46
CA ILE A 67 -4.25 13.56 -4.78
C ILE A 67 -3.56 14.45 -5.81
N ASP A 68 -3.62 15.76 -5.59
CA ASP A 68 -2.95 16.74 -6.45
C ASP A 68 -1.42 16.54 -6.41
N LYS A 69 -0.81 16.46 -7.59
CA LYS A 69 0.62 16.23 -7.76
C LYS A 69 1.45 17.48 -7.51
N ASP A 70 0.84 18.66 -7.61
CA ASP A 70 1.52 19.94 -7.41
C ASP A 70 1.65 20.31 -5.93
N GLU A 71 1.01 19.53 -5.05
CA GLU A 71 1.16 19.67 -3.60
C GLU A 71 2.55 19.26 -3.11
N THR A 72 2.92 19.80 -1.95
CA THR A 72 4.14 19.39 -1.27
C THR A 72 4.00 17.94 -0.77
N ARG A 73 5.13 17.23 -0.67
CA ARG A 73 5.15 15.86 -0.14
C ARG A 73 4.53 15.75 1.26
N ASP A 74 4.68 16.78 2.09
CA ASP A 74 4.11 16.80 3.45
C ASP A 74 2.59 16.93 3.43
N GLU A 75 2.04 17.73 2.51
CA GLU A 75 0.59 17.87 2.37
C GLU A 75 -0.02 16.59 1.77
N GLN A 76 0.62 16.00 0.77
CA GLN A 76 0.22 14.70 0.22
C GLN A 76 0.20 13.62 1.31
N TYR A 77 1.23 13.58 2.17
CA TYR A 77 1.24 12.64 3.31
C TYR A 77 0.13 12.93 4.31
N ARG A 78 -0.11 14.21 4.64
CA ARG A 78 -1.20 14.60 5.55
C ARG A 78 -2.56 14.12 5.02
N GLN A 79 -2.83 14.28 3.72
CA GLN A 79 -4.07 13.81 3.10
C GLN A 79 -4.18 12.29 3.13
N ILE A 80 -3.13 11.57 2.74
CA ILE A 80 -3.08 10.10 2.82
C ILE A 80 -3.34 9.62 4.24
N ARG A 81 -2.71 10.25 5.23
CA ARG A 81 -2.89 9.91 6.64
C ARG A 81 -4.32 10.14 7.10
N HIS A 82 -4.96 11.24 6.70
CA HIS A 82 -6.37 11.48 7.02
C HIS A 82 -7.29 10.43 6.39
N LEU A 83 -7.07 10.08 5.13
CA LEU A 83 -7.80 9.00 4.46
C LEU A 83 -7.62 7.67 5.17
N PHE A 84 -6.38 7.35 5.57
CA PHE A 84 -6.09 6.12 6.30
C PHE A 84 -6.84 6.06 7.64
N GLN A 85 -6.83 7.15 8.42
CA GLN A 85 -7.56 7.21 9.67
C GLN A 85 -9.07 7.08 9.49
N HIS A 86 -9.61 7.70 8.43
CA HIS A 86 -11.03 7.61 8.11
C HIS A 86 -11.43 6.17 7.73
N ASP A 87 -10.72 5.57 6.78
CA ASP A 87 -11.07 4.27 6.20
C ASP A 87 -10.76 3.09 7.15
N PHE A 88 -9.75 3.23 8.02
CA PHE A 88 -9.26 2.16 8.88
C PHE A 88 -9.44 2.42 10.37
N SER A 89 -10.22 3.44 10.77
CA SER A 89 -10.53 3.74 12.18
C SER A 89 -10.94 2.49 12.97
N ASN A 90 -11.93 1.74 12.47
CA ASN A 90 -12.43 0.51 13.08
C ASN A 90 -11.39 -0.62 13.16
N PHE A 91 -10.43 -0.67 12.22
CA PHE A 91 -9.35 -1.65 12.27
C PHE A 91 -8.34 -1.24 13.36
N LEU A 92 -7.97 0.04 13.40
CA LEU A 92 -7.06 0.57 14.40
C LEU A 92 -7.61 0.38 15.82
N GLU A 93 -8.89 0.62 16.05
CA GLU A 93 -9.56 0.37 17.35
C GLU A 93 -9.60 -1.10 17.80
N ARG A 94 -9.40 -2.06 16.87
CA ARG A 94 -9.36 -3.49 17.21
C ARG A 94 -7.96 -4.01 17.53
N VAL A 95 -6.95 -3.33 17.00
CA VAL A 95 -5.53 -3.69 17.15
C VAL A 95 -4.89 -2.98 18.34
N TYR A 96 -5.46 -1.82 18.74
CA TYR A 96 -5.07 -1.02 19.90
C TYR A 96 -6.10 -1.11 21.03
#